data_AF-A0A662FEH2-F1
#
_entry.id   AF-A0A662FEH2-F1
#
_cell.length_a   1.000
_cell.length_b   1.000
_cell.length_c   1.000
_cell.angle_alpha   90.00
_cell.angle_beta   90.00
_cell.angle_gamma   90.00
#
_symmetry.space_group_name_H-M   'P 1'
#
loop_
_entity.id
_entity.type
_entity.pdbx_description
1 polymer ?
#
loop_
_entity_poly.entity_id
_entity_poly.type
_entity_poly.pdbx_seq_one_letter_code
_entity_poly.pdbx_strand_id
1 'polypeptide(L)'
;MSNQSGIPKELLEKLPKDVQEKLKQIKKDLDKFTKKALEKYDKEILGIALLPPPKPEPGKKPEEKIDVLVLADDSETKMPVFEFKSKLLKDLVDIAKNINEKIIVELLPLSELWQNCYDGKYELLKLIALSAPLHDKGMLSAIKIAEVHKNMVLKKFEKYIVSYVLAGSIVQGKATPTSDIDTWVVIDDTDVKKMTRAELKDKLRAIIIGMAIEAGELTGIRNKLNIQVYILTDFWESLKEANPVIFTLLRDGVPFYDRGIFMPWKLLLKMGRIKPSPEAIDTFMSSGETILKKAKAKLTEIGLEDLFWATITPSQAALMLYGLPPPTPRETPEIMKEIFVKKEKLLEENYVKILEKILQVRKDIEHGRRKEISGKELDELLSGAERFLKRIKRLFAQIEKAKQEESIQNIYETIISAIRDILVLEGIEKAIPEDKIKEFFKKELIDKGKIPEKYNRMLASIIKAKKDFEEGKLTKQEIDKARRESSELLRYLIEYVQRKRARELEKARLRIKYGNRFGEVILLEDKAYVIRDIDAKEKEINKARIKEDGSLGPLEKATEEELEHDLATIKLPKKALIKEATFESLKRIFGKDLEIVLG
;
A
#
# COMPACT_ATOMS: atom_id res chain seq x y z
N MET A 1 68.23 -7.58 -11.56
CA MET A 1 68.96 -8.61 -12.34
C MET A 1 67.93 -9.51 -12.98
N SER A 2 67.90 -9.56 -14.30
CA SER A 2 66.92 -10.26 -15.12
C SER A 2 67.10 -11.77 -15.04
N ASN A 3 66.35 -12.44 -14.17
CA ASN A 3 66.22 -13.91 -14.24
C ASN A 3 65.31 -14.25 -15.41
N GLN A 4 65.90 -14.40 -16.59
CA GLN A 4 65.23 -15.06 -17.71
C GLN A 4 64.98 -16.52 -17.32
N SER A 5 63.72 -16.86 -17.03
CA SER A 5 63.26 -18.24 -17.06
C SER A 5 63.22 -18.73 -18.51
N GLY A 6 64.40 -18.94 -19.09
CA GLY A 6 64.56 -19.65 -20.34
C GLY A 6 64.56 -21.15 -20.09
N ILE A 7 64.04 -21.91 -21.05
CA ILE A 7 64.24 -23.36 -21.12
C ILE A 7 65.77 -23.61 -21.03
N PRO A 8 66.26 -24.53 -20.16
CA PRO A 8 67.69 -24.79 -20.04
C PRO A 8 68.29 -25.08 -21.43
N LYS A 9 69.43 -24.45 -21.75
CA LYS A 9 70.11 -24.61 -23.05
C LYS A 9 70.29 -26.09 -23.44
N GLU A 10 70.60 -26.92 -22.45
CA GLU A 10 70.81 -28.37 -22.56
C GLU A 10 69.53 -29.17 -22.91
N LEU A 11 68.35 -28.63 -22.63
CA LEU A 11 67.04 -29.21 -22.98
C LEU A 11 66.59 -28.77 -24.38
N LEU A 12 66.92 -27.53 -24.78
CA LEU A 12 66.67 -27.01 -26.12
C LEU A 12 67.50 -27.74 -27.18
N GLU A 13 68.75 -28.07 -26.87
CA GLU A 13 69.66 -28.76 -27.80
C GLU A 13 69.27 -30.22 -28.08
N LYS A 14 68.46 -30.84 -27.20
CA LYS A 14 67.95 -32.21 -27.36
C LYS A 14 66.69 -32.32 -28.22
N LEU A 15 66.09 -31.19 -28.61
CA LEU A 15 64.88 -31.16 -29.44
C LEU A 15 65.22 -31.24 -30.94
N PRO A 16 64.35 -31.79 -31.79
CA PRO A 16 64.50 -31.73 -33.25
C PRO A 16 64.73 -30.31 -33.77
N LYS A 17 65.59 -30.15 -34.80
CA LYS A 17 66.04 -28.82 -35.30
C LYS A 17 64.87 -27.93 -35.75
N ASP A 18 63.85 -28.52 -36.36
CA ASP A 18 62.60 -27.87 -36.78
C ASP A 18 61.80 -27.31 -35.58
N VAL A 19 61.78 -28.03 -34.46
CA VAL A 19 61.14 -27.56 -33.21
C VAL A 19 61.95 -26.43 -32.58
N GLN A 20 63.29 -26.50 -32.61
CA GLN A 20 64.16 -25.44 -32.12
C GLN A 20 63.98 -24.13 -32.89
N GLU A 21 63.89 -24.19 -34.22
CA GLU A 21 63.67 -23.01 -35.07
C GLU A 21 62.28 -22.39 -34.83
N LYS A 22 61.23 -23.22 -34.71
CA LYS A 22 59.88 -22.75 -34.34
C LYS A 22 59.88 -22.04 -32.98
N LEU A 23 60.51 -22.60 -31.95
CA LEU A 23 60.58 -21.99 -30.62
C LEU A 23 61.37 -20.66 -30.63
N LYS A 24 62.45 -20.57 -31.41
CA LYS A 24 63.21 -19.31 -31.59
C LYS A 24 62.36 -18.23 -32.25
N GLN A 25 61.58 -18.59 -33.27
CA GLN A 25 60.68 -17.66 -33.95
C GLN A 25 59.56 -17.17 -33.03
N ILE A 26 58.91 -18.08 -32.29
CA ILE A 26 57.89 -17.73 -31.29
C ILE A 26 58.46 -16.78 -30.25
N LYS A 27 59.65 -17.07 -29.70
CA LYS A 27 60.31 -16.18 -28.73
C LYS A 27 60.53 -14.78 -29.30
N LYS A 28 61.02 -14.67 -30.55
CA LYS A 28 61.25 -13.38 -31.21
C LYS A 28 59.96 -12.59 -31.42
N ASP A 29 58.86 -13.25 -31.76
CA ASP A 29 57.56 -12.61 -31.95
C ASP A 29 56.97 -12.16 -30.60
N LEU A 30 57.10 -12.97 -29.55
CA LEU A 30 56.68 -12.62 -28.20
C LEU A 30 57.49 -11.45 -27.62
N ASP A 31 58.81 -11.43 -27.80
CA ASP A 31 59.67 -10.32 -27.36
C ASP A 31 59.26 -9.00 -28.05
N LYS A 32 58.95 -9.04 -29.35
CA LYS A 32 58.43 -7.89 -30.09
C LYS A 32 57.06 -7.44 -29.59
N PHE A 33 56.16 -8.40 -29.33
CA PHE A 33 54.82 -8.12 -28.81
C PHE A 33 54.91 -7.43 -27.44
N THR A 34 55.65 -8.02 -26.51
CA THR A 34 55.89 -7.46 -25.17
C THR A 34 56.44 -6.04 -25.26
N LYS A 35 57.46 -5.80 -26.10
CA LYS A 35 58.03 -4.46 -26.25
C LYS A 35 57.00 -3.44 -26.74
N LYS A 36 56.26 -3.74 -27.81
CA LYS A 36 55.24 -2.82 -28.37
C LYS A 36 54.07 -2.59 -27.42
N ALA A 37 53.64 -3.63 -26.69
CA ALA A 37 52.57 -3.51 -25.70
C ALA A 37 52.97 -2.56 -24.57
N LEU A 38 54.20 -2.69 -24.05
CA LEU A 38 54.72 -1.83 -22.98
C LEU A 38 55.00 -0.40 -23.45
N GLU A 39 55.45 -0.18 -24.69
CA GLU A 39 55.63 1.18 -25.25
C GLU A 39 54.34 2.01 -25.17
N LYS A 40 53.17 1.37 -25.31
CA LYS A 40 51.86 2.03 -25.30
C LYS A 40 51.14 1.97 -23.95
N TYR A 41 51.32 0.89 -23.18
CA TYR A 41 50.53 0.58 -21.96
C TYR A 41 51.37 0.08 -20.78
N ASP A 42 52.61 0.55 -20.63
CA ASP A 42 53.45 0.12 -19.49
C ASP A 42 52.73 0.28 -18.14
N LYS A 43 52.02 1.40 -17.93
CA LYS A 43 51.36 1.67 -16.64
C LYS A 43 50.24 0.69 -16.34
N GLU A 44 49.44 0.35 -17.35
CA GLU A 44 48.28 -0.51 -17.23
C GLU A 44 48.66 -2.01 -17.23
N ILE A 45 49.83 -2.39 -17.73
CA ILE A 45 50.26 -3.80 -17.79
C ILE A 45 51.08 -4.17 -16.54
N LEU A 46 50.54 -5.11 -15.74
CA LEU A 46 51.23 -5.68 -14.58
C LEU A 46 52.11 -6.87 -14.95
N GLY A 47 51.72 -7.60 -15.99
CA GLY A 47 52.48 -8.75 -16.46
C GLY A 47 51.98 -9.28 -17.80
N ILE A 48 52.90 -9.92 -18.53
CA ILE A 48 52.62 -10.62 -19.78
C ILE A 48 53.22 -12.01 -19.65
N ALA A 49 52.46 -13.05 -19.94
CA ALA A 49 52.93 -14.43 -19.86
C ALA A 49 52.45 -15.27 -21.04
N LEU A 50 53.30 -16.19 -21.49
CA LEU A 50 52.92 -17.25 -22.42
C LEU A 50 52.17 -18.34 -21.64
N LEU A 51 50.95 -18.62 -22.06
CA LEU A 51 50.13 -19.68 -21.48
C LEU A 51 50.56 -21.04 -22.01
N PRO A 52 50.39 -22.12 -21.21
CA PRO A 52 50.60 -23.48 -21.71
C PRO A 52 49.61 -23.77 -22.85
N PRO A 53 50.03 -24.50 -23.91
CA PRO A 53 49.14 -24.83 -25.01
C PRO A 53 47.94 -25.65 -24.51
N PRO A 54 46.72 -25.41 -25.03
CA PRO A 54 45.55 -26.17 -24.65
C PRO A 54 45.77 -27.66 -24.94
N LYS A 55 45.29 -28.54 -24.05
CA LYS A 55 45.35 -29.98 -24.30
C LYS A 55 44.52 -30.29 -25.55
N PRO A 56 45.10 -30.92 -26.58
CA PRO A 56 44.34 -31.26 -27.78
C PRO A 56 43.20 -32.22 -27.43
N GLU A 57 42.03 -32.01 -28.01
CA GLU A 57 40.94 -32.97 -27.93
C GLU A 57 41.39 -34.32 -28.50
N PRO A 58 40.92 -35.47 -27.96
CA PRO A 58 41.29 -36.78 -28.46
C PRO A 58 41.07 -36.88 -29.97
N GLY A 59 42.14 -37.07 -30.74
CA GLY A 59 42.09 -37.23 -32.20
C GLY A 59 42.25 -35.95 -33.04
N LYS A 60 42.37 -34.76 -32.45
CA LYS A 60 42.67 -33.51 -33.19
C LYS A 60 44.14 -33.12 -33.08
N LYS A 61 44.72 -32.60 -34.17
CA LYS A 61 46.05 -31.97 -34.13
C LYS A 61 45.98 -30.70 -33.28
N PRO A 62 47.02 -30.39 -32.47
CA PRO A 62 47.07 -29.12 -31.74
C PRO A 62 46.96 -27.96 -32.73
N GLU A 63 46.05 -27.03 -32.50
CA GLU A 63 46.02 -25.77 -33.26
C GLU A 63 47.33 -25.02 -33.00
N GLU A 64 47.97 -24.47 -34.04
CA GLU A 64 49.19 -23.66 -33.90
C GLU A 64 48.86 -22.25 -33.38
N LYS A 65 48.25 -22.16 -32.19
CA LYS A 65 47.96 -20.90 -31.49
C LYS A 65 49.01 -20.63 -30.41
N ILE A 66 49.32 -19.35 -30.21
CA ILE A 66 50.25 -18.86 -29.19
C ILE A 66 49.43 -18.00 -28.23
N ASP A 67 48.92 -18.62 -27.17
CA ASP A 67 48.06 -17.95 -26.20
C ASP A 67 48.91 -17.12 -25.23
N VAL A 68 48.65 -15.81 -25.18
CA VAL A 68 49.39 -14.84 -24.36
C VAL A 68 48.43 -14.19 -23.38
N LEU A 69 48.68 -14.37 -22.09
CA LEU A 69 47.97 -13.66 -21.03
C LEU A 69 48.59 -12.29 -20.82
N VAL A 70 47.77 -11.26 -20.77
CA VAL A 70 48.12 -9.92 -20.31
C VAL A 70 47.32 -9.62 -19.05
N LEU A 71 48.00 -9.50 -17.91
CA LEU A 71 47.41 -9.08 -16.65
C LEU A 71 47.48 -7.55 -16.55
N ALA A 72 46.32 -6.91 -16.45
CA ALA A 72 46.21 -5.45 -16.45
C ALA A 72 45.72 -4.88 -15.12
N ASP A 73 46.30 -3.75 -14.71
CA ASP A 73 45.84 -2.96 -13.58
C ASP A 73 44.68 -2.06 -14.00
N ASP A 74 43.53 -2.29 -13.39
CA ASP A 74 42.32 -1.49 -13.57
C ASP A 74 41.94 -0.68 -12.32
N SER A 75 42.84 -0.54 -11.34
CA SER A 75 42.55 0.14 -10.07
C SER A 75 42.35 1.66 -10.19
N GLU A 76 43.05 2.32 -11.12
CA GLU A 76 42.96 3.78 -11.34
C GLU A 76 41.97 4.18 -12.45
N THR A 77 41.29 3.22 -13.07
CA THR A 77 40.42 3.51 -14.23
C THR A 77 39.11 4.17 -13.80
N LYS A 78 38.72 5.25 -14.49
CA LYS A 78 37.43 5.94 -14.26
C LYS A 78 36.28 5.38 -15.09
N MET A 79 36.57 4.51 -16.08
CA MET A 79 35.55 3.90 -16.93
C MET A 79 35.14 2.52 -16.39
N PRO A 80 33.97 1.98 -16.79
CA PRO A 80 33.60 0.61 -16.42
C PRO A 80 34.67 -0.41 -16.87
N VAL A 81 34.93 -1.42 -16.04
CA VAL A 81 35.97 -2.45 -16.28
C VAL A 81 35.80 -3.14 -17.63
N PHE A 82 34.56 -3.39 -18.06
CA PHE A 82 34.27 -3.98 -19.38
C PHE A 82 34.72 -3.08 -20.55
N GLU A 83 34.52 -1.76 -20.42
CA GLU A 83 34.99 -0.81 -21.44
C GLU A 83 36.51 -0.70 -21.48
N PHE A 84 37.14 -0.67 -20.30
CA PHE A 84 38.60 -0.70 -20.16
C PHE A 84 39.18 -1.94 -20.84
N LYS A 85 38.66 -3.12 -20.49
CA LYS A 85 39.04 -4.41 -21.06
C LYS A 85 38.88 -4.42 -22.58
N SER A 86 37.73 -3.96 -23.09
CA SER A 86 37.45 -3.96 -24.54
C SER A 86 38.41 -3.07 -25.33
N LYS A 87 38.71 -1.86 -24.83
CA LYS A 87 39.63 -0.92 -25.48
C LYS A 87 41.06 -1.46 -25.51
N LEU A 88 41.57 -1.84 -24.34
CA LEU A 88 42.94 -2.35 -24.22
C LEU A 88 43.12 -3.66 -25.00
N LEU A 89 42.16 -4.58 -24.94
CA LEU A 89 42.20 -5.83 -25.69
C LEU A 89 42.24 -5.57 -27.20
N LYS A 90 41.41 -4.65 -27.73
CA LYS A 90 41.40 -4.32 -29.15
C LYS A 90 42.79 -3.86 -29.62
N ASP A 91 43.39 -2.93 -28.89
CA ASP A 91 44.72 -2.41 -29.22
C ASP A 91 45.81 -3.50 -29.16
N LEU A 92 45.77 -4.36 -28.14
CA LEU A 92 46.72 -5.47 -28.00
C LEU A 92 46.54 -6.53 -29.10
N VAL A 93 45.30 -6.83 -29.49
CA VAL A 93 45.00 -7.73 -30.61
C VAL A 93 45.51 -7.16 -31.93
N ASP A 94 45.36 -5.85 -32.16
CA ASP A 94 45.90 -5.20 -33.35
C ASP A 94 47.44 -5.22 -33.37
N ILE A 95 48.09 -5.03 -32.22
CA ILE A 95 49.55 -5.21 -32.09
C ILE A 95 49.96 -6.66 -32.40
N ALA A 96 49.25 -7.64 -31.85
CA ALA A 96 49.51 -9.06 -32.04
C ALA A 96 49.38 -9.47 -33.51
N LYS A 97 48.27 -9.12 -34.18
CA LYS A 97 48.02 -9.42 -35.60
C LYS A 97 49.10 -8.86 -36.52
N ASN A 98 49.58 -7.66 -36.25
CA ASN A 98 50.66 -7.03 -37.02
C ASN A 98 52.03 -7.71 -36.85
N ILE A 99 52.21 -8.56 -35.83
CA ILE A 99 53.45 -9.29 -35.57
C ILE A 99 53.31 -10.73 -36.08
N ASN A 100 52.29 -11.43 -35.61
CA ASN A 100 52.00 -12.82 -35.94
C ASN A 100 50.53 -13.13 -35.62
N GLU A 101 49.73 -13.46 -36.64
CA GLU A 101 48.30 -13.76 -36.50
C GLU A 101 47.98 -14.96 -35.60
N LYS A 102 48.98 -15.80 -35.29
CA LYS A 102 48.84 -16.94 -34.37
C LYS A 102 48.87 -16.52 -32.90
N ILE A 103 49.27 -15.28 -32.59
CA ILE A 103 49.25 -14.76 -31.22
C ILE A 103 47.82 -14.42 -30.84
N ILE A 104 47.29 -15.12 -29.85
CA ILE A 104 45.97 -14.87 -29.27
C ILE A 104 46.17 -14.21 -27.92
N VAL A 105 45.68 -12.97 -27.78
CA VAL A 105 45.80 -12.19 -26.55
C VAL A 105 44.58 -12.46 -25.67
N GLU A 106 44.84 -12.94 -24.46
CA GLU A 106 43.86 -13.00 -23.37
C GLU A 106 44.17 -11.88 -22.38
N LEU A 107 43.29 -10.88 -22.32
CA LEU A 107 43.42 -9.78 -21.36
C LEU A 107 42.63 -10.10 -20.10
N LEU A 108 43.30 -10.04 -18.94
CA LEU A 108 42.70 -10.25 -17.64
C LEU A 108 42.91 -8.99 -16.77
N PRO A 109 41.85 -8.21 -16.49
CA PRO A 109 41.89 -7.17 -15.46
C PRO A 109 42.15 -7.77 -14.07
N LEU A 110 42.92 -7.07 -13.25
CA LEU A 110 43.29 -7.52 -11.90
C LEU A 110 42.06 -7.67 -11.01
N SER A 111 41.09 -6.74 -11.09
CA SER A 111 39.85 -6.82 -10.33
C SER A 111 39.04 -8.09 -10.66
N GLU A 112 39.03 -8.51 -11.93
CA GLU A 112 38.35 -9.73 -12.39
C GLU A 112 39.04 -10.98 -11.85
N LEU A 113 40.38 -11.01 -11.83
CA LEU A 113 41.13 -12.10 -11.20
C LEU A 113 40.82 -12.20 -9.70
N TRP A 114 40.82 -11.09 -8.97
CA TRP A 114 40.48 -11.06 -7.54
C TRP A 114 39.03 -11.46 -7.28
N GLN A 115 38.09 -11.05 -8.13
CA GLN A 115 36.70 -11.46 -8.02
C GLN A 115 36.55 -12.98 -8.17
N ASN A 116 37.27 -13.61 -9.11
CA ASN A 116 37.28 -15.07 -9.24
C ASN A 116 37.77 -15.74 -7.95
N CYS A 117 38.83 -15.24 -7.34
CA CYS A 117 39.32 -15.75 -6.06
C CYS A 117 38.27 -15.64 -4.94
N TYR A 118 37.57 -14.50 -4.84
CA TYR A 118 36.48 -14.29 -3.88
C TYR A 118 35.29 -15.22 -4.12
N ASP A 119 35.03 -15.58 -5.38
CA ASP A 119 33.99 -16.53 -5.78
C ASP A 119 34.42 -18.00 -5.62
N GLY A 120 35.65 -18.27 -5.19
CA GLY A 120 36.19 -19.63 -5.08
C GLY A 120 36.60 -20.28 -6.40
N LYS A 121 36.77 -19.49 -7.47
CA LYS A 121 37.20 -19.93 -8.81
C LYS A 121 38.71 -19.72 -8.96
N TYR A 122 39.48 -20.80 -8.91
CA TYR A 122 40.96 -20.75 -8.84
C TYR A 122 41.66 -21.22 -10.12
N GLU A 123 40.93 -21.46 -11.20
CA GLU A 123 41.43 -21.97 -12.48
C GLU A 123 42.47 -21.02 -13.08
N LEU A 124 42.20 -19.71 -13.04
CA LEU A 124 43.11 -18.68 -13.56
C LEU A 124 44.43 -18.63 -12.77
N LEU A 125 44.40 -18.84 -11.45
CA LEU A 125 45.62 -18.89 -10.64
C LEU A 125 46.52 -20.06 -11.06
N LYS A 126 45.93 -21.24 -11.28
CA LYS A 126 46.65 -22.43 -11.76
C LYS A 126 47.26 -22.18 -13.13
N LEU A 127 46.50 -21.56 -14.03
CA LEU A 127 46.95 -21.22 -15.37
C LEU A 127 48.13 -20.24 -15.34
N ILE A 128 48.05 -19.18 -14.53
CA ILE A 128 49.14 -18.22 -14.31
C ILE A 128 50.37 -18.92 -13.71
N ALA A 129 50.20 -19.82 -12.74
CA ALA A 129 51.32 -20.53 -12.12
C ALA A 129 52.08 -21.44 -13.11
N LEU A 130 51.37 -22.04 -14.08
CA LEU A 130 51.97 -22.84 -15.15
C LEU A 130 52.54 -22.01 -16.31
N SER A 131 52.18 -20.73 -16.40
CA SER A 131 52.63 -19.85 -17.46
C SER A 131 54.13 -19.54 -17.40
N ALA A 132 54.68 -19.14 -18.55
CA ALA A 132 56.04 -18.64 -18.68
C ALA A 132 56.00 -17.10 -18.77
N PRO A 133 56.46 -16.37 -17.73
CA PRO A 133 56.41 -14.91 -17.73
C PRO A 133 57.37 -14.32 -18.78
N LEU A 134 56.86 -13.37 -19.57
CA LEU A 134 57.59 -12.58 -20.55
C LEU A 134 57.92 -11.19 -20.00
N HIS A 135 56.99 -10.62 -19.24
CA HIS A 135 57.15 -9.38 -18.48
C HIS A 135 56.41 -9.52 -17.14
N ASP A 136 56.97 -8.99 -16.06
CA ASP A 136 56.35 -9.06 -14.74
C ASP A 136 56.81 -7.90 -13.86
N LYS A 137 55.84 -7.13 -13.33
CA LYS A 137 56.07 -6.12 -12.29
C LYS A 137 56.08 -6.71 -10.87
N GLY A 138 55.94 -8.03 -10.76
CA GLY A 138 56.02 -8.81 -9.53
C GLY A 138 54.75 -9.60 -9.24
N MET A 139 53.62 -9.24 -9.87
CA MET A 139 52.31 -9.85 -9.64
C MET A 139 52.24 -11.30 -10.15
N LEU A 140 52.77 -11.60 -11.35
CA LEU A 140 52.75 -12.96 -11.90
C LEU A 140 53.63 -13.90 -11.07
N SER A 141 54.81 -13.42 -10.67
CA SER A 141 55.70 -14.14 -9.75
C SER A 141 55.03 -14.41 -8.40
N ALA A 142 54.34 -13.41 -7.85
CA ALA A 142 53.61 -13.54 -6.58
C ALA A 142 52.50 -14.59 -6.65
N ILE A 143 51.68 -14.56 -7.69
CA ILE A 143 50.62 -15.54 -7.92
C ILE A 143 51.25 -16.94 -8.08
N LYS A 144 52.31 -17.07 -8.88
CA LYS A 144 52.97 -18.34 -9.18
C LYS A 144 53.53 -19.01 -7.93
N ILE A 145 54.33 -18.31 -7.13
CA ILE A 145 54.92 -18.90 -5.92
C ILE A 145 53.86 -19.17 -4.86
N ALA A 146 52.87 -18.27 -4.67
CA ALA A 146 51.79 -18.48 -3.73
C ALA A 146 50.91 -19.68 -4.11
N GLU A 147 50.62 -19.87 -5.41
CA GLU A 147 49.86 -21.02 -5.91
C GLU A 147 50.62 -22.34 -5.72
N VAL A 148 51.92 -22.36 -6.02
CA VAL A 148 52.77 -23.55 -5.80
C VAL A 148 52.84 -23.90 -4.32
N HIS A 149 53.15 -22.91 -3.47
CA HIS A 149 53.23 -23.12 -2.03
C HIS A 149 51.90 -23.56 -1.43
N LYS A 150 50.78 -22.91 -1.80
CA LYS A 150 49.43 -23.33 -1.42
C LYS A 150 49.19 -24.80 -1.76
N ASN A 151 49.52 -25.23 -2.98
CA ASN A 151 49.32 -26.62 -3.39
C ASN A 151 50.17 -27.61 -2.57
N MET A 152 51.38 -27.23 -2.15
CA MET A 152 52.21 -28.04 -1.24
C MET A 152 51.58 -28.16 0.16
N VAL A 153 51.11 -27.03 0.70
CA VAL A 153 50.45 -26.99 2.02
C VAL A 153 49.15 -27.81 2.00
N LEU A 154 48.30 -27.63 0.98
CA LEU A 154 47.06 -28.38 0.84
C LEU A 154 47.33 -29.88 0.70
N LYS A 155 48.29 -30.31 -0.12
CA LYS A 155 48.64 -31.73 -0.25
C LYS A 155 48.97 -32.41 1.08
N LYS A 156 49.55 -31.68 2.03
CA LYS A 156 49.92 -32.22 3.36
C LYS A 156 48.82 -32.05 4.41
N PHE A 157 48.06 -30.95 4.35
CA PHE A 157 47.18 -30.51 5.45
C PHE A 157 45.74 -30.18 5.03
N GLU A 158 45.28 -30.58 3.85
CA GLU A 158 43.99 -30.21 3.23
C GLU A 158 42.82 -30.12 4.22
N LYS A 159 42.63 -31.16 5.04
CA LYS A 159 41.52 -31.27 6.00
C LYS A 159 41.52 -30.21 7.10
N TYR A 160 42.66 -29.57 7.34
CA TYR A 160 42.88 -28.60 8.41
C TYR A 160 43.08 -27.18 7.88
N ILE A 161 43.42 -26.99 6.61
CA ILE A 161 43.53 -25.63 6.08
C ILE A 161 42.13 -25.02 5.99
N VAL A 162 41.92 -23.93 6.73
CA VAL A 162 40.70 -23.12 6.67
C VAL A 162 40.79 -22.18 5.48
N SER A 163 41.91 -21.46 5.37
CA SER A 163 42.15 -20.57 4.24
C SER A 163 43.64 -20.39 3.98
N TYR A 164 43.95 -20.13 2.71
CA TYR A 164 45.24 -19.64 2.24
C TYR A 164 45.00 -18.31 1.53
N VAL A 165 45.61 -17.24 2.01
CA VAL A 165 45.27 -15.87 1.61
C VAL A 165 46.53 -15.14 1.17
N LEU A 166 46.51 -14.57 -0.04
CA LEU A 166 47.50 -13.60 -0.48
C LEU A 166 47.11 -12.23 0.09
N ALA A 167 48.07 -11.49 0.65
CA ALA A 167 47.82 -10.20 1.29
C ALA A 167 48.99 -9.23 1.05
N GLY A 168 48.97 -8.12 1.81
CA GLY A 168 50.07 -7.16 1.83
C GLY A 168 50.08 -6.21 0.64
N SER A 169 51.24 -5.62 0.40
CA SER A 169 51.43 -4.53 -0.57
C SER A 169 51.07 -4.92 -2.01
N ILE A 170 51.24 -6.19 -2.37
CA ILE A 170 50.93 -6.72 -3.71
C ILE A 170 49.44 -6.63 -4.00
N VAL A 171 48.60 -7.05 -3.06
CA VAL A 171 47.15 -7.01 -3.21
C VAL A 171 46.64 -5.57 -3.17
N GLN A 172 47.29 -4.69 -2.42
CA GLN A 172 46.96 -3.27 -2.32
C GLN A 172 47.44 -2.42 -3.52
N GLY A 173 48.16 -3.01 -4.48
CA GLY A 173 48.75 -2.26 -5.60
C GLY A 173 49.91 -1.32 -5.21
N LYS A 174 50.50 -1.52 -4.03
CA LYS A 174 51.58 -0.68 -3.46
C LYS A 174 52.95 -1.37 -3.47
N ALA A 175 53.05 -2.54 -4.10
CA ALA A 175 54.27 -3.32 -4.12
C ALA A 175 55.36 -2.65 -4.97
N THR A 176 56.58 -2.70 -4.46
CA THR A 176 57.80 -2.31 -5.16
C THR A 176 58.58 -3.55 -5.61
N PRO A 177 59.58 -3.44 -6.50
CA PRO A 177 60.37 -4.60 -6.94
C PRO A 177 61.08 -5.38 -5.81
N THR A 178 61.32 -4.71 -4.68
CA THR A 178 61.93 -5.26 -3.46
C THR A 178 60.92 -5.71 -2.41
N SER A 179 59.61 -5.55 -2.66
CA SER A 179 58.57 -5.96 -1.72
C SER A 179 58.51 -7.48 -1.61
N ASP A 180 58.23 -7.94 -0.39
CA ASP A 180 57.90 -9.33 -0.10
C ASP A 180 56.47 -9.64 -0.55
N ILE A 181 56.23 -10.94 -0.78
CA ILE A 181 54.96 -11.54 -1.10
C ILE A 181 54.39 -12.06 0.22
N ASP A 182 53.41 -11.36 0.77
CA ASP A 182 52.79 -11.73 2.03
C ASP A 182 51.68 -12.76 1.82
N THR A 183 51.80 -13.90 2.48
CA THR A 183 50.78 -14.95 2.49
C THR A 183 50.46 -15.40 3.89
N TRP A 184 49.22 -15.85 4.06
CA TRP A 184 48.67 -16.20 5.35
C TRP A 184 47.96 -17.52 5.25
N VAL A 185 48.16 -18.36 6.26
CA VAL A 185 47.53 -19.67 6.34
C VAL A 185 46.80 -19.77 7.67
N VAL A 186 45.50 -20.00 7.62
CA VAL A 186 44.68 -20.27 8.80
C VAL A 186 44.41 -21.78 8.86
N ILE A 187 44.71 -22.39 10.00
CA ILE A 187 44.67 -23.84 10.19
C ILE A 187 43.72 -24.15 11.35
N ASP A 188 42.73 -25.00 11.08
CA ASP A 188 41.81 -25.50 12.08
C ASP A 188 42.54 -26.42 13.05
N ASP A 189 42.60 -25.97 14.31
CA ASP A 189 43.22 -26.70 15.40
C ASP A 189 42.19 -27.20 16.42
N THR A 190 40.90 -26.98 16.19
CA THR A 190 39.84 -27.18 17.21
C THR A 190 39.76 -28.61 17.75
N ASP A 191 40.17 -29.62 16.98
CA ASP A 191 40.16 -31.03 17.35
C ASP A 191 41.48 -31.52 18.02
N VAL A 192 42.53 -30.70 18.06
CA VAL A 192 43.84 -31.09 18.61
C VAL A 192 43.81 -31.12 20.15
N LYS A 193 44.17 -32.27 20.72
CA LYS A 193 44.19 -32.53 22.18
C LYS A 193 45.54 -33.00 22.73
N LYS A 194 46.50 -33.34 21.85
CA LYS A 194 47.74 -34.06 22.22
C LYS A 194 48.93 -33.15 22.55
N MET A 195 48.84 -31.85 22.26
CA MET A 195 49.88 -30.86 22.54
C MET A 195 49.26 -29.49 22.77
N THR A 196 50.03 -28.54 23.28
CA THR A 196 49.55 -27.18 23.50
C THR A 196 49.39 -26.42 22.18
N ARG A 197 48.58 -25.35 22.20
CA ARG A 197 48.35 -24.48 21.05
C ARG A 197 49.63 -23.82 20.54
N ALA A 198 50.49 -23.37 21.47
CA ALA A 198 51.78 -22.78 21.14
C ALA A 198 52.71 -23.79 20.43
N GLU A 199 52.86 -24.99 20.99
CA GLU A 199 53.68 -26.05 20.38
C GLU A 199 53.17 -26.46 18.99
N LEU A 200 51.84 -26.56 18.83
CA LEU A 200 51.24 -26.87 17.55
C LEU A 200 51.55 -25.78 16.51
N LYS A 201 51.36 -24.51 16.88
CA LYS A 201 51.62 -23.36 16.03
C LYS A 201 53.08 -23.31 15.57
N ASP A 202 54.03 -23.49 16.48
CA ASP A 202 55.45 -23.46 16.14
C ASP A 202 55.85 -24.62 15.20
N LYS A 203 55.32 -25.82 15.44
CA LYS A 203 55.55 -26.98 14.54
C LYS A 203 54.96 -26.75 13.16
N LEU A 204 53.71 -26.29 13.06
CA LEU A 204 53.06 -26.00 11.78
C LEU A 204 53.79 -24.89 11.03
N ARG A 205 54.20 -23.83 11.75
CA ARG A 205 54.98 -22.73 11.20
C ARG A 205 56.30 -23.20 10.60
N ALA A 206 57.06 -24.03 11.32
CA ALA A 206 58.33 -24.56 10.82
C ALA A 206 58.15 -25.38 9.53
N ILE A 207 57.13 -26.24 9.47
CA ILE A 207 56.86 -27.07 8.29
C ILE A 207 56.45 -26.21 7.09
N ILE A 208 55.53 -25.26 7.29
CA ILE A 208 55.00 -24.42 6.21
C ILE A 208 56.08 -23.47 5.68
N ILE A 209 56.90 -22.88 6.55
CA ILE A 209 58.04 -22.05 6.11
C ILE A 209 59.06 -22.91 5.33
N GLY A 210 59.31 -24.16 5.74
CA GLY A 210 60.15 -25.08 4.97
C GLY A 210 59.63 -25.30 3.54
N MET A 211 58.32 -25.53 3.38
CA MET A 211 57.68 -25.66 2.07
C MET A 211 57.79 -24.39 1.22
N ALA A 212 57.82 -23.22 1.84
CA ALA A 212 58.01 -21.95 1.15
C ALA A 212 59.38 -21.84 0.48
N ILE A 213 60.41 -22.30 1.17
CA ILE A 213 61.79 -22.33 0.66
C ILE A 213 61.85 -23.27 -0.55
N GLU A 214 61.30 -24.48 -0.42
CA GLU A 214 61.19 -25.45 -1.52
C GLU A 214 60.40 -24.87 -2.71
N ALA A 215 59.27 -24.20 -2.46
CA ALA A 215 58.49 -23.54 -3.51
C ALA A 215 59.29 -22.43 -4.21
N GLY A 216 60.09 -21.66 -3.47
CA GLY A 216 60.99 -20.65 -4.03
C GLY A 216 62.10 -21.24 -4.91
N GLU A 217 62.62 -22.41 -4.53
CA GLU A 217 63.58 -23.15 -5.36
C GLU A 217 62.95 -23.71 -6.63
N LEU A 218 61.77 -24.34 -6.53
CA LEU A 218 61.04 -24.91 -7.66
C LEU A 218 60.62 -23.84 -8.70
N THR A 219 60.24 -22.66 -8.23
CA THR A 219 59.77 -21.57 -9.09
C THR A 219 60.89 -20.65 -9.57
N GLY A 220 62.08 -20.72 -8.96
CA GLY A 220 63.17 -19.77 -9.19
C GLY A 220 62.96 -18.40 -8.54
N ILE A 221 61.92 -18.24 -7.71
CA ILE A 221 61.56 -17.00 -7.00
C ILE A 221 62.00 -17.14 -5.54
N ARG A 222 63.30 -16.91 -5.27
CA ARG A 222 63.90 -17.16 -3.95
C ARG A 222 63.70 -15.97 -2.99
N ASN A 223 63.52 -16.27 -1.70
CA ASN A 223 63.51 -15.32 -0.58
C ASN A 223 62.54 -14.15 -0.72
N LYS A 224 61.37 -14.37 -1.34
CA LYS A 224 60.33 -13.36 -1.48
C LYS A 224 59.01 -13.69 -0.78
N LEU A 225 58.80 -14.93 -0.31
CA LEU A 225 57.52 -15.34 0.27
C LEU A 225 57.56 -15.22 1.80
N ASN A 226 56.87 -14.24 2.35
CA ASN A 226 56.66 -14.06 3.78
C ASN A 226 55.37 -14.77 4.19
N ILE A 227 55.44 -15.76 5.08
CA ILE A 227 54.27 -16.54 5.51
C ILE A 227 53.98 -16.32 6.98
N GLN A 228 52.73 -15.98 7.26
CA GLN A 228 52.20 -15.94 8.62
C GLN A 228 51.22 -17.09 8.83
N VAL A 229 51.50 -17.91 9.85
CA VAL A 229 50.70 -19.10 10.18
C VAL A 229 49.86 -18.81 11.42
N TYR A 230 48.55 -19.00 11.27
CA TYR A 230 47.57 -18.85 12.33
C TYR A 230 46.86 -20.17 12.57
N ILE A 231 46.69 -20.50 13.84
CA ILE A 231 45.70 -21.50 14.26
C ILE A 231 44.35 -20.82 14.43
N LEU A 232 43.27 -21.53 14.14
CA LEU A 232 41.92 -20.99 14.05
C LEU A 232 41.47 -20.34 15.36
N THR A 233 41.78 -20.94 16.51
CA THR A 233 41.41 -20.37 17.81
C THR A 233 42.09 -19.02 18.06
N ASP A 234 43.40 -18.91 17.78
CA ASP A 234 44.15 -17.65 17.96
C ASP A 234 43.66 -16.56 17.01
N PHE A 235 43.37 -16.95 15.76
CA PHE A 235 42.84 -16.03 14.75
C PHE A 235 41.48 -15.47 15.18
N TRP A 236 40.61 -16.35 15.70
CA TRP A 236 39.28 -15.97 16.20
C TRP A 236 39.37 -15.02 17.40
N GLU A 237 40.23 -15.29 18.39
CA GLU A 237 40.46 -14.36 19.50
C GLU A 237 40.96 -13.00 18.99
N SER A 238 41.95 -13.00 18.11
CA SER A 238 42.50 -11.76 17.52
C SER A 238 41.46 -10.98 16.73
N LEU A 239 40.51 -11.66 16.08
CA LEU A 239 39.39 -11.02 15.38
C LEU A 239 38.40 -10.38 16.36
N LYS A 240 38.08 -11.04 17.49
CA LYS A 240 37.21 -10.47 18.54
C LYS A 240 37.85 -9.26 19.23
N GLU A 241 39.15 -9.29 19.44
CA GLU A 241 39.92 -8.22 20.07
C GLU A 241 40.23 -7.05 19.12
N ALA A 242 39.79 -7.15 17.86
CA ALA A 242 40.04 -6.18 16.81
C ALA A 242 41.52 -5.86 16.58
N ASN A 243 42.33 -6.92 16.49
CA ASN A 243 43.72 -6.81 16.11
C ASN A 243 43.86 -6.13 14.72
N PRO A 244 44.58 -4.98 14.61
CA PRO A 244 44.68 -4.22 13.36
C PRO A 244 45.22 -5.01 12.17
N VAL A 245 46.12 -5.96 12.45
CA VAL A 245 46.75 -6.80 11.42
C VAL A 245 45.74 -7.78 10.85
N ILE A 246 44.95 -8.44 11.70
CA ILE A 246 43.89 -9.36 11.28
C ILE A 246 42.78 -8.63 10.51
N PHE A 247 42.43 -7.41 10.93
CA PHE A 247 41.45 -6.59 10.23
C PHE A 247 41.93 -6.17 8.84
N THR A 248 43.20 -5.78 8.72
CA THR A 248 43.82 -5.43 7.42
C THR A 248 43.86 -6.64 6.50
N LEU A 249 44.28 -7.79 7.01
CA LEU A 249 44.24 -9.05 6.27
C LEU A 249 42.82 -9.39 5.81
N LEU A 250 41.84 -9.29 6.69
CA LEU A 250 40.48 -9.70 6.36
C LEU A 250 39.85 -8.74 5.34
N ARG A 251 40.17 -7.44 5.44
CA ARG A 251 39.69 -6.42 4.50
C ARG A 251 40.31 -6.60 3.11
N ASP A 252 41.63 -6.68 3.04
CA ASP A 252 42.36 -6.57 1.77
C ASP A 252 42.70 -7.93 1.17
N GLY A 253 42.89 -8.96 2.00
CA GLY A 253 43.38 -10.27 1.57
C GLY A 253 42.51 -10.96 0.51
N VAL A 254 43.18 -11.63 -0.44
CA VAL A 254 42.59 -12.40 -1.53
C VAL A 254 42.78 -13.89 -1.24
N PRO A 255 41.70 -14.66 -1.04
CA PRO A 255 41.82 -16.09 -0.74
C PRO A 255 42.19 -16.84 -2.01
N PHE A 256 43.32 -17.55 -1.99
CA PHE A 256 43.70 -18.52 -3.04
C PHE A 256 43.14 -19.92 -2.74
N TYR A 257 42.65 -20.10 -1.52
CA TYR A 257 41.84 -21.21 -1.06
C TYR A 257 41.04 -20.76 0.16
N ASP A 258 39.76 -21.10 0.21
CA ASP A 258 38.90 -20.90 1.37
C ASP A 258 37.94 -22.09 1.50
N ARG A 259 37.82 -22.64 2.71
CA ARG A 259 36.86 -23.70 3.04
C ARG A 259 35.47 -23.14 3.39
N GLY A 260 35.24 -21.85 3.10
CA GLY A 260 33.97 -21.16 3.34
C GLY A 260 33.90 -20.45 4.68
N ILE A 261 35.02 -20.00 5.23
CA ILE A 261 35.07 -19.25 6.50
C ILE A 261 35.62 -17.84 6.26
N PHE A 262 36.69 -17.70 5.48
CA PHE A 262 37.36 -16.42 5.26
C PHE A 262 36.45 -15.42 4.55
N MET A 263 35.78 -15.83 3.48
CA MET A 263 34.88 -14.95 2.73
C MET A 263 33.68 -14.46 3.56
N PRO A 264 32.96 -15.32 4.31
CA PRO A 264 31.96 -14.86 5.26
C PRO A 264 32.48 -13.83 6.26
N TRP A 265 33.66 -14.02 6.86
CA TRP A 265 34.24 -13.02 7.76
C TRP A 265 34.53 -11.70 7.04
N LYS A 266 35.10 -11.74 5.83
CA LYS A 266 35.38 -10.54 5.02
C LYS A 266 34.11 -9.78 4.69
N LEU A 267 33.03 -10.48 4.34
CA LEU A 267 31.73 -9.86 4.09
C LEU A 267 31.12 -9.28 5.36
N LEU A 268 31.19 -9.99 6.49
CA LEU A 268 30.72 -9.48 7.78
C LEU A 268 31.49 -8.23 8.24
N LEU A 269 32.79 -8.16 7.97
CA LEU A 269 33.59 -6.95 8.20
C LEU A 269 33.09 -5.79 7.34
N LYS A 270 32.93 -6.01 6.02
CA LYS A 270 32.43 -4.99 5.07
C LYS A 270 31.01 -4.50 5.40
N MET A 271 30.18 -5.36 5.98
CA MET A 271 28.83 -5.02 6.46
C MET A 271 28.82 -4.29 7.82
N GLY A 272 29.99 -4.02 8.42
CA GLY A 272 30.10 -3.41 9.75
C GLY A 272 29.59 -4.31 10.88
N ARG A 273 29.50 -5.64 10.66
CA ARG A 273 29.04 -6.61 11.68
C ARG A 273 30.15 -7.01 12.63
N ILE A 274 31.41 -7.00 12.17
CA ILE A 274 32.59 -7.19 13.02
C ILE A 274 33.00 -5.82 13.59
N LYS A 275 33.14 -5.74 14.92
CA LYS A 275 33.34 -4.48 15.65
C LYS A 275 34.65 -4.51 16.46
N PRO A 276 35.27 -3.35 16.74
CA PRO A 276 35.01 -2.02 16.14
C PRO A 276 35.68 -1.87 14.76
N SER A 277 34.88 -1.76 13.69
CA SER A 277 35.37 -1.47 12.33
C SER A 277 34.91 -0.08 11.88
N PRO A 278 35.68 0.63 11.02
CA PRO A 278 35.21 1.86 10.37
C PRO A 278 33.83 1.71 9.72
N GLU A 279 33.60 0.57 9.07
CA GLU A 279 32.33 0.20 8.44
C GLU A 279 31.18 0.13 9.47
N ALA A 280 31.46 -0.38 10.67
CA ALA A 280 30.50 -0.36 11.77
C ALA A 280 30.23 1.07 12.27
N ILE A 281 31.27 1.90 12.42
CA ILE A 281 31.15 3.29 12.87
C ILE A 281 30.27 4.09 11.91
N ASP A 282 30.51 3.98 10.61
CA ASP A 282 29.71 4.65 9.56
C ASP A 282 28.26 4.17 9.59
N THR A 283 28.04 2.87 9.81
CA THR A 283 26.70 2.30 9.98
C THR A 283 25.99 2.89 11.21
N PHE A 284 26.69 3.02 12.34
CA PHE A 284 26.14 3.66 13.54
C PHE A 284 25.83 5.14 13.29
N MET A 285 26.71 5.89 12.64
CA MET A 285 26.50 7.31 12.33
C MET A 285 25.32 7.53 11.37
N SER A 286 25.27 6.81 10.25
CA SER A 286 24.19 6.91 9.26
C SER A 286 22.82 6.45 9.80
N SER A 287 22.81 5.59 10.82
CA SER A 287 21.57 5.21 11.51
C SER A 287 20.89 6.40 12.18
N GLY A 288 21.67 7.34 12.74
CA GLY A 288 21.15 8.57 13.36
C GLY A 288 20.42 9.45 12.34
N GLU A 289 21.02 9.66 11.17
CA GLU A 289 20.39 10.40 10.07
C GLU A 289 19.09 9.73 9.59
N THR A 290 19.11 8.40 9.48
CA THR A 290 17.94 7.62 9.07
C THR A 290 16.80 7.75 10.08
N ILE A 291 17.11 7.68 11.38
CA ILE A 291 16.13 7.88 12.45
C ILE A 291 15.56 9.30 12.41
N LEU A 292 16.39 10.32 12.17
CA LEU A 292 15.93 11.71 12.04
C LEU A 292 14.99 11.90 10.84
N LYS A 293 15.32 11.31 9.68
CA LYS A 293 14.43 11.31 8.50
C LYS A 293 13.08 10.67 8.82
N LYS A 294 13.07 9.55 9.56
CA LYS A 294 11.81 8.91 10.02
C LYS A 294 11.01 9.81 10.94
N ALA A 295 11.66 10.53 11.86
CA ALA A 295 10.96 11.47 12.75
C ALA A 295 10.27 12.60 11.95
N LYS A 296 10.96 13.19 10.96
CA LYS A 296 10.40 14.21 10.07
C LYS A 296 9.24 13.70 9.22
N ALA A 297 9.34 12.46 8.71
CA ALA A 297 8.26 11.83 7.96
C ALA A 297 6.99 11.70 8.81
N LYS A 298 7.12 11.26 10.07
CA LYS A 298 5.98 11.18 11.00
C LYS A 298 5.31 12.53 11.25
N LEU A 299 6.10 13.60 11.47
CA LEU A 299 5.53 14.96 11.62
C LEU A 299 4.71 15.38 10.40
N THR A 300 5.20 15.02 9.21
CA THR A 300 4.53 15.32 7.96
C THR A 300 3.25 14.50 7.80
N GLU A 301 3.28 13.21 8.14
CA GLU A 301 2.11 12.31 8.15
C GLU A 301 0.98 12.82 9.05
N ILE A 302 1.29 13.23 10.29
CA ILE A 302 0.30 13.78 11.24
C ILE A 302 -0.39 15.02 10.62
N GLY A 303 0.38 15.94 10.05
CA GLY A 303 -0.18 17.15 9.46
C GLY A 303 -0.92 16.92 8.14
N LEU A 304 -0.60 15.84 7.41
CA LEU A 304 -1.20 15.49 6.13
C LEU A 304 -2.53 14.75 6.27
N GLU A 305 -2.54 13.66 7.04
CA GLU A 305 -3.65 12.70 7.06
C GLU A 305 -4.45 12.82 8.35
N ASP A 306 -3.79 12.76 9.51
CA ASP A 306 -4.49 12.71 10.80
C ASP A 306 -5.32 13.97 11.05
N LEU A 307 -4.70 15.16 10.93
CA LEU A 307 -5.40 16.43 11.15
C LEU A 307 -6.46 16.72 10.09
N PHE A 308 -6.21 16.28 8.85
CA PHE A 308 -7.17 16.41 7.76
C PHE A 308 -8.44 15.61 8.03
N TRP A 309 -8.33 14.31 8.32
CA TRP A 309 -9.49 13.47 8.59
C TRP A 309 -10.17 13.83 9.91
N ALA A 310 -9.41 14.27 10.91
CA ALA A 310 -9.94 14.75 12.18
C ALA A 310 -10.82 15.99 12.03
N THR A 311 -10.63 16.80 10.99
CA THR A 311 -11.42 18.03 10.78
C THR A 311 -12.47 17.90 9.68
N ILE A 312 -12.18 17.19 8.59
CA ILE A 312 -13.12 16.99 7.47
C ILE A 312 -14.30 16.11 7.86
N THR A 313 -14.05 14.96 8.49
CA THR A 313 -15.11 13.98 8.79
C THR A 313 -16.20 14.57 9.70
N PRO A 314 -15.86 15.26 10.81
CA PRO A 314 -16.88 15.89 11.66
C PRO A 314 -17.62 17.04 10.96
N SER A 315 -16.96 17.73 10.03
CA SER A 315 -17.59 18.80 9.25
C SER A 315 -18.66 18.24 8.30
N GLN A 316 -18.33 17.17 7.57
CA GLN A 316 -19.28 16.47 6.72
C GLN A 316 -20.45 15.90 7.55
N ALA A 317 -20.16 15.33 8.72
CA ALA A 317 -21.18 14.84 9.63
C ALA A 317 -22.10 15.96 10.17
N ALA A 318 -21.59 17.18 10.39
CA ALA A 318 -22.43 18.34 10.76
C ALA A 318 -23.42 18.68 9.64
N LEU A 319 -22.97 18.67 8.39
CA LEU A 319 -23.81 18.92 7.21
C LEU A 319 -24.86 17.81 7.02
N MET A 320 -24.47 16.55 7.21
CA MET A 320 -25.39 15.41 7.22
C MET A 320 -26.46 15.53 8.31
N LEU A 321 -26.05 15.92 9.52
CA LEU A 321 -26.98 16.17 10.61
C LEU A 321 -27.95 17.29 10.29
N TYR A 322 -27.51 18.33 9.58
CA TYR A 322 -28.37 19.40 9.08
C TYR A 322 -29.32 18.94 7.94
N GLY A 323 -28.99 17.84 7.25
CA GLY A 323 -29.85 17.19 6.24
C GLY A 323 -29.33 17.29 4.82
N LEU A 324 -28.06 17.70 4.64
CA LEU A 324 -27.39 17.72 3.33
C LEU A 324 -26.58 16.43 3.13
N PRO A 325 -26.43 15.93 1.89
CA PRO A 325 -25.48 14.85 1.63
C PRO A 325 -24.05 15.31 1.98
N PRO A 326 -23.15 14.41 2.40
CA PRO A 326 -21.77 14.77 2.71
C PRO A 326 -21.06 15.26 1.43
N PRO A 327 -20.55 16.51 1.41
CA PRO A 327 -19.84 17.04 0.24
C PRO A 327 -18.43 16.46 0.12
N THR A 328 -17.75 16.74 -1.00
CA THR A 328 -16.34 16.35 -1.13
C THR A 328 -15.45 17.15 -0.16
N PRO A 329 -14.30 16.62 0.28
CA PRO A 329 -13.40 17.34 1.20
C PRO A 329 -12.99 18.75 0.71
N ARG A 330 -12.96 18.95 -0.61
CA ARG A 330 -12.63 20.23 -1.24
C ARG A 330 -13.75 21.26 -1.08
N GLU A 331 -15.00 20.82 -1.14
CA GLU A 331 -16.19 21.67 -1.07
C GLU A 331 -16.68 21.88 0.36
N THR A 332 -16.34 20.96 1.28
CA THR A 332 -16.76 21.02 2.69
C THR A 332 -16.58 22.39 3.34
N PRO A 333 -15.43 23.10 3.22
CA PRO A 333 -15.26 24.39 3.88
C PRO A 333 -16.22 25.47 3.34
N GLU A 334 -16.42 25.52 2.02
CA GLU A 334 -17.33 26.46 1.36
C GLU A 334 -18.76 26.26 1.86
N ILE A 335 -19.23 25.00 1.85
CA ILE A 335 -20.60 24.66 2.26
C ILE A 335 -20.80 24.90 3.76
N MET A 336 -19.81 24.56 4.60
CA MET A 336 -19.83 24.90 6.03
C MET A 336 -19.99 26.41 6.25
N LYS A 337 -19.33 27.23 5.44
CA LYS A 337 -19.43 28.70 5.49
C LYS A 337 -20.80 29.19 5.03
N GLU A 338 -21.31 28.68 3.92
CA GLU A 338 -22.62 29.08 3.40
C GLU A 338 -23.76 28.73 4.37
N ILE A 339 -23.77 27.50 4.87
CA ILE A 339 -24.84 27.00 5.74
C ILE A 339 -24.69 27.54 7.16
N PHE A 340 -23.59 27.23 7.85
CA PHE A 340 -23.51 27.48 9.28
C PHE A 340 -23.01 28.87 9.65
N VAL A 341 -22.28 29.56 8.77
CA VAL A 341 -21.80 30.93 9.05
C VAL A 341 -22.78 31.97 8.49
N LYS A 342 -23.14 31.88 7.20
CA LYS A 342 -23.97 32.91 6.54
C LYS A 342 -25.46 32.73 6.79
N LYS A 343 -26.01 31.53 6.51
CA LYS A 343 -27.45 31.26 6.58
C LYS A 343 -27.95 31.11 8.01
N GLU A 344 -27.43 30.11 8.73
CA GLU A 344 -27.89 29.75 10.07
C GLU A 344 -27.21 30.57 11.18
N LYS A 345 -26.03 31.16 10.89
CA LYS A 345 -25.22 31.92 11.86
C LYS A 345 -24.91 31.15 13.15
N LEU A 346 -24.80 29.82 13.05
CA LEU A 346 -24.48 28.90 14.14
C LEU A 346 -22.99 28.61 14.30
N LEU A 347 -22.14 29.06 13.38
CA LEU A 347 -20.69 28.86 13.41
C LEU A 347 -19.95 30.16 13.06
N GLU A 348 -18.84 30.42 13.75
CA GLU A 348 -17.97 31.56 13.53
C GLU A 348 -16.96 31.28 12.39
N GLU A 349 -16.67 32.29 11.57
CA GLU A 349 -15.85 32.13 10.35
C GLU A 349 -14.42 31.64 10.64
N ASN A 350 -13.85 32.00 11.79
CA ASN A 350 -12.50 31.58 12.19
C ASN A 350 -12.37 30.05 12.29
N TYR A 351 -13.45 29.32 12.62
CA TYR A 351 -13.41 27.86 12.66
C TYR A 351 -13.37 27.26 11.25
N VAL A 352 -14.06 27.84 10.28
CA VAL A 352 -13.93 27.42 8.88
C VAL A 352 -12.52 27.67 8.35
N LYS A 353 -11.90 28.79 8.71
CA LYS A 353 -10.50 29.10 8.35
C LYS A 353 -9.50 28.07 8.86
N ILE A 354 -9.75 27.44 10.02
CA ILE A 354 -8.91 26.34 10.53
C ILE A 354 -8.97 25.14 9.58
N LEU A 355 -10.18 24.76 9.16
CA LEU A 355 -10.42 23.67 8.22
C LEU A 355 -9.75 23.96 6.86
N GLU A 356 -9.89 25.18 6.35
CA GLU A 356 -9.25 25.63 5.11
C GLU A 356 -7.71 25.57 5.20
N LYS A 357 -7.12 26.04 6.31
CA LYS A 357 -5.67 26.00 6.53
C LYS A 357 -5.14 24.55 6.48
N ILE A 358 -5.80 23.61 7.16
CA ILE A 358 -5.40 22.19 7.17
C ILE A 358 -5.52 21.59 5.76
N LEU A 359 -6.63 21.85 5.06
CA LEU A 359 -6.83 21.39 3.68
C LEU A 359 -5.76 21.95 2.72
N GLN A 360 -5.37 23.21 2.90
CA GLN A 360 -4.34 23.86 2.07
C GLN A 360 -2.97 23.25 2.31
N VAL A 361 -2.57 23.04 3.57
CA VAL A 361 -1.29 22.41 3.93
C VAL A 361 -1.19 21.02 3.29
N ARG A 362 -2.26 20.23 3.33
CA ARG A 362 -2.32 18.92 2.67
C ARG A 362 -2.07 19.01 1.16
N LYS A 363 -2.79 19.90 0.47
CA LYS A 363 -2.64 20.12 -0.98
C LYS A 363 -1.25 20.64 -1.36
N ASP A 364 -0.65 21.50 -0.55
CA ASP A 364 0.68 22.05 -0.82
C ASP A 364 1.75 20.94 -0.78
N ILE A 365 1.57 19.95 0.09
CA ILE A 365 2.49 18.83 0.22
C ILE A 365 2.21 17.75 -0.84
N GLU A 366 0.95 17.40 -1.09
CA GLU A 366 0.56 16.45 -2.16
C GLU A 366 1.07 16.90 -3.54
N HIS A 367 1.03 18.20 -3.82
CA HIS A 367 1.52 18.76 -5.09
C HIS A 367 3.03 19.04 -5.10
N GLY A 368 3.77 18.63 -4.07
CA GLY A 368 5.22 18.82 -3.97
C GLY A 368 5.67 20.28 -3.88
N ARG A 369 4.74 21.23 -3.69
CA ARG A 369 5.04 22.65 -3.42
C ARG A 369 5.75 22.80 -2.08
N ARG A 370 5.59 21.81 -1.19
CA ARG A 370 6.26 21.72 0.10
C ARG A 370 6.66 20.27 0.43
N LYS A 371 7.85 20.07 0.99
CA LYS A 371 8.38 18.73 1.31
C LYS A 371 8.22 18.28 2.77
N GLU A 372 8.25 19.20 3.73
CA GLU A 372 8.26 18.87 5.17
C GLU A 372 7.40 19.88 5.96
N ILE A 373 6.71 19.38 7.01
CA ILE A 373 6.03 20.22 8.00
C ILE A 373 6.98 20.48 9.18
N SER A 374 7.08 21.74 9.61
CA SER A 374 7.87 22.11 10.79
C SER A 374 7.13 21.75 12.08
N GLY A 375 7.84 21.40 13.15
CA GLY A 375 7.21 21.08 14.44
C GLY A 375 6.36 22.22 15.00
N LYS A 376 6.80 23.48 14.84
CA LYS A 376 6.04 24.67 15.25
C LYS A 376 4.70 24.76 14.52
N GLU A 377 4.72 24.54 13.22
CA GLU A 377 3.49 24.61 12.44
C GLU A 377 2.56 23.44 12.71
N LEU A 378 3.10 22.24 12.92
CA LEU A 378 2.31 21.09 13.34
C LEU A 378 1.56 21.39 14.65
N ASP A 379 2.24 22.00 15.62
CA ASP A 379 1.65 22.41 16.89
C ASP A 379 0.52 23.45 16.70
N GLU A 380 0.70 24.41 15.79
CA GLU A 380 -0.35 25.37 15.42
C GLU A 380 -1.57 24.68 14.79
N LEU A 381 -1.35 23.73 13.88
CA LEU A 381 -2.42 22.99 13.19
C LEU A 381 -3.17 22.09 14.17
N LEU A 382 -2.45 21.39 15.05
CA LEU A 382 -3.01 20.50 16.06
C LEU A 382 -3.86 21.29 17.07
N SER A 383 -3.30 22.37 17.62
CA SER A 383 -4.05 23.29 18.49
C SER A 383 -5.28 23.88 17.80
N GLY A 384 -5.19 24.17 16.50
CA GLY A 384 -6.32 24.57 15.67
C GLY A 384 -7.40 23.50 15.59
N ALA A 385 -7.02 22.27 15.23
CA ALA A 385 -7.92 21.13 15.09
C ALA A 385 -8.66 20.81 16.40
N GLU A 386 -7.98 20.88 17.55
CA GLU A 386 -8.61 20.68 18.86
C GLU A 386 -9.70 21.72 19.17
N ARG A 387 -9.39 23.01 18.94
CA ARG A 387 -10.37 24.10 19.11
C ARG A 387 -11.55 23.92 18.16
N PHE A 388 -11.26 23.56 16.91
CA PHE A 388 -12.26 23.27 15.89
C PHE A 388 -13.20 22.15 16.32
N LEU A 389 -12.67 20.98 16.71
CA LEU A 389 -13.45 19.84 17.16
C LEU A 389 -14.35 20.16 18.35
N LYS A 390 -13.82 20.87 19.34
CA LYS A 390 -14.60 21.32 20.50
C LYS A 390 -15.79 22.19 20.09
N ARG A 391 -15.60 23.05 19.08
CA ARG A 391 -16.67 23.91 18.56
C ARG A 391 -17.67 23.16 17.71
N ILE A 392 -17.23 22.24 16.85
CA ILE A 392 -18.11 21.40 16.03
C ILE A 392 -19.03 20.57 16.94
N LYS A 393 -18.54 20.01 18.05
CA LYS A 393 -19.40 19.32 19.02
C LYS A 393 -20.53 20.21 19.56
N ARG A 394 -20.27 21.51 19.78
CA ARG A 394 -21.33 22.47 20.18
C ARG A 394 -22.28 22.75 19.03
N LEU A 395 -21.78 22.87 17.80
CA LEU A 395 -22.61 23.03 16.60
C LEU A 395 -23.58 21.86 16.43
N PHE A 396 -23.13 20.62 16.64
CA PHE A 396 -24.02 19.45 16.61
C PHE A 396 -25.19 19.59 17.57
N ALA A 397 -24.93 19.95 18.83
CA ALA A 397 -25.99 20.16 19.81
C ALA A 397 -26.97 21.29 19.41
N GLN A 398 -26.46 22.35 18.76
CA GLN A 398 -27.30 23.44 18.24
C GLN A 398 -28.19 22.98 17.08
N ILE A 399 -27.66 22.19 16.15
CA ILE A 399 -28.41 21.62 15.02
C ILE A 399 -29.48 20.64 15.51
N GLU A 400 -29.12 19.74 16.44
CA GLU A 400 -30.08 18.79 17.03
C GLU A 400 -31.24 19.51 17.71
N LYS A 401 -30.93 20.57 18.46
CA LYS A 401 -31.95 21.39 19.12
C LYS A 401 -32.88 22.04 18.09
N ALA A 402 -32.34 22.71 17.07
CA ALA A 402 -33.15 23.35 16.03
C ALA A 402 -34.06 22.36 15.28
N LYS A 403 -33.55 21.16 14.95
CA LYS A 403 -34.37 20.11 14.31
C LYS A 403 -35.42 19.51 15.23
N GLN A 404 -35.13 19.41 16.53
CA GLN A 404 -36.11 18.96 17.51
C GLN A 404 -37.27 19.96 17.61
N GLU A 405 -36.95 21.25 17.60
CA GLU A 405 -37.88 22.38 17.65
C GLU A 405 -38.78 22.45 16.42
N GLU A 406 -38.22 22.40 15.20
CA GLU A 406 -38.98 22.40 13.93
C GLU A 406 -40.01 21.26 13.85
N SER A 407 -39.64 20.08 14.35
CA SER A 407 -40.52 18.91 14.35
C SER A 407 -41.76 19.08 15.24
N ILE A 408 -41.68 19.83 16.35
CA ILE A 408 -42.84 20.02 17.24
C ILE A 408 -43.88 20.90 16.56
N GLN A 409 -43.43 21.96 15.88
CA GLN A 409 -44.32 22.88 15.18
C GLN A 409 -45.07 22.19 14.04
N ASN A 410 -44.35 21.45 13.18
CA ASN A 410 -44.98 20.71 12.08
C ASN A 410 -45.99 19.66 12.58
N ILE A 411 -45.65 18.97 13.68
CA ILE A 411 -46.53 17.97 14.29
C ILE A 411 -47.80 18.64 14.86
N TYR A 412 -47.64 19.77 15.55
CA TYR A 412 -48.77 20.55 16.07
C TYR A 412 -49.72 20.97 14.95
N GLU A 413 -49.20 21.55 13.87
CA GLU A 413 -50.00 22.02 12.73
C GLU A 413 -50.76 20.86 12.08
N THR A 414 -50.11 19.70 11.93
CA THR A 414 -50.73 18.47 11.40
C THR A 414 -51.91 18.01 12.27
N ILE A 415 -51.74 17.99 13.59
CA ILE A 415 -52.80 17.58 14.53
C ILE A 415 -53.98 18.55 14.48
N ILE A 416 -53.70 19.85 14.47
CA ILE A 416 -54.74 20.87 14.38
C ILE A 416 -55.52 20.73 13.07
N SER A 417 -54.83 20.50 11.95
CA SER A 417 -55.45 20.24 10.66
C SER A 417 -56.35 19.00 10.69
N ALA A 418 -55.85 17.89 11.21
CA ALA A 418 -56.62 16.65 11.35
C ALA A 418 -57.87 16.83 12.22
N ILE A 419 -57.78 17.61 13.30
CA ILE A 419 -58.94 17.94 14.14
C ILE A 419 -59.97 18.76 13.35
N ARG A 420 -59.54 19.78 12.59
CA ARG A 420 -60.44 20.57 11.74
C ARG A 420 -61.18 19.67 10.75
N ASP A 421 -60.48 18.75 10.10
CA ASP A 421 -61.09 17.81 9.15
C ASP A 421 -62.14 16.91 9.82
N ILE A 422 -61.88 16.43 11.04
CA ILE A 422 -62.86 15.64 11.80
C ILE A 422 -64.08 16.47 12.17
N LEU A 423 -63.90 17.71 12.62
CA LEU A 423 -65.02 18.60 12.97
C LEU A 423 -65.90 18.88 11.73
N VAL A 424 -65.30 19.06 10.56
CA VAL A 424 -66.02 19.17 9.28
C VAL A 424 -66.80 17.90 8.96
N LEU A 425 -66.20 16.72 9.15
CA LEU A 425 -66.89 15.43 8.96
C LEU A 425 -68.08 15.24 9.92
N GLU A 426 -68.01 15.83 11.11
CA GLU A 426 -69.10 15.83 12.09
C GLU A 426 -70.15 16.93 11.84
N GLY A 427 -70.00 17.71 10.77
CA GLY A 427 -70.97 18.71 10.32
C GLY A 427 -70.81 20.10 10.92
N ILE A 428 -69.65 20.41 11.51
CA ILE A 428 -69.27 21.75 11.98
C ILE A 428 -68.70 22.57 10.81
N GLU A 429 -68.88 23.90 10.84
CA GLU A 429 -68.37 24.81 9.82
C GLU A 429 -66.85 24.70 9.61
N LYS A 430 -66.42 24.91 8.36
CA LYS A 430 -65.03 24.72 7.91
C LYS A 430 -64.03 25.75 8.48
N ALA A 431 -64.52 26.89 8.96
CA ALA A 431 -63.70 28.02 9.40
C ALA A 431 -63.71 28.17 10.93
N ILE A 432 -63.04 27.26 11.64
CA ILE A 432 -62.84 27.35 13.10
C ILE A 432 -61.49 28.03 13.37
N PRO A 433 -61.47 29.19 14.07
CA PRO A 433 -60.24 29.84 14.55
C PRO A 433 -59.39 28.90 15.40
N GLU A 434 -58.06 28.96 15.26
CA GLU A 434 -57.12 28.04 15.93
C GLU A 434 -57.27 28.02 17.46
N ASP A 435 -57.48 29.18 18.07
CA ASP A 435 -57.69 29.36 19.51
C ASP A 435 -58.95 28.65 20.03
N LYS A 436 -59.95 28.45 19.16
CA LYS A 436 -61.22 27.79 19.50
C LYS A 436 -61.21 26.28 19.24
N ILE A 437 -60.23 25.75 18.53
CA ILE A 437 -60.23 24.33 18.10
C ILE A 437 -60.30 23.38 19.28
N LYS A 438 -59.59 23.68 20.38
CA LYS A 438 -59.64 22.85 21.59
C LYS A 438 -61.03 22.81 22.22
N GLU A 439 -61.73 23.95 22.25
CA GLU A 439 -63.09 24.04 22.79
C GLU A 439 -64.06 23.20 21.96
N PHE A 440 -64.01 23.34 20.63
CA PHE A 440 -64.83 22.54 19.72
C PHE A 440 -64.47 21.05 19.76
N PHE A 441 -63.18 20.70 19.82
CA PHE A 441 -62.74 19.32 19.98
C PHE A 441 -63.36 18.67 21.22
N LYS A 442 -63.34 19.38 22.37
CA LYS A 442 -63.97 18.92 23.59
C LYS A 442 -65.49 18.78 23.44
N LYS A 443 -66.17 19.86 23.06
CA LYS A 443 -67.64 19.92 23.02
C LYS A 443 -68.26 18.95 22.01
N GLU A 444 -67.64 18.78 20.84
CA GLU A 444 -68.25 18.07 19.71
C GLU A 444 -67.81 16.61 19.59
N LEU A 445 -66.62 16.28 20.10
CA LEU A 445 -66.05 14.94 19.97
C LEU A 445 -65.93 14.23 21.32
N ILE A 446 -65.57 14.94 22.38
CA ILE A 446 -65.34 14.34 23.69
C ILE A 446 -66.64 14.26 24.50
N ASP A 447 -67.32 15.39 24.72
CA ASP A 447 -68.54 15.47 25.54
C ASP A 447 -69.70 14.67 24.90
N LYS A 448 -69.69 14.53 23.57
CA LYS A 448 -70.62 13.67 22.82
C LYS A 448 -70.24 12.18 22.80
N GLY A 449 -69.19 11.79 23.52
CA GLY A 449 -68.74 10.40 23.67
C GLY A 449 -68.12 9.78 22.40
N LYS A 450 -67.75 10.57 21.40
CA LYS A 450 -67.18 10.07 20.12
C LYS A 450 -65.68 9.76 20.26
N ILE A 451 -64.98 10.50 21.12
CA ILE A 451 -63.55 10.34 21.40
C ILE A 451 -63.34 10.30 22.92
N PRO A 452 -62.49 9.41 23.45
CA PRO A 452 -62.19 9.36 24.89
C PRO A 452 -61.48 10.62 25.43
N GLU A 453 -61.81 11.03 26.67
CA GLU A 453 -61.23 12.21 27.36
C GLU A 453 -59.69 12.21 27.44
N LYS A 454 -59.04 11.04 27.39
CA LYS A 454 -57.56 10.97 27.39
C LYS A 454 -56.94 11.77 26.23
N TYR A 455 -57.61 11.84 25.08
CA TYR A 455 -57.12 12.56 23.89
C TYR A 455 -57.26 14.08 24.04
N ASN A 456 -58.23 14.56 24.82
CA ASN A 456 -58.35 15.98 25.17
C ASN A 456 -57.19 16.42 26.08
N ARG A 457 -56.79 15.56 27.03
CA ARG A 457 -55.61 15.80 27.88
C ARG A 457 -54.31 15.82 27.06
N MET A 458 -54.17 14.91 26.09
CA MET A 458 -53.03 14.91 25.15
C MET A 458 -53.01 16.21 24.31
N LEU A 459 -54.13 16.61 23.72
CA LEU A 459 -54.22 17.87 22.97
C LEU A 459 -53.84 19.08 23.84
N ALA A 460 -54.31 19.13 25.10
CA ALA A 460 -53.94 20.19 26.04
C ALA A 460 -52.43 20.23 26.33
N SER A 461 -51.81 19.06 26.51
CA SER A 461 -50.37 18.91 26.73
C SER A 461 -49.57 19.38 25.51
N ILE A 462 -50.01 19.03 24.29
CA ILE A 462 -49.38 19.43 23.03
C ILE A 462 -49.50 20.95 22.80
N ILE A 463 -50.67 21.55 23.05
CA ILE A 463 -50.86 23.01 22.96
C ILE A 463 -49.96 23.73 23.98
N LYS A 464 -49.87 23.21 25.21
CA LYS A 464 -48.97 23.75 26.23
C LYS A 464 -47.51 23.64 25.77
N ALA A 465 -47.12 22.50 25.22
CA ALA A 465 -45.76 22.29 24.72
C ALA A 465 -45.40 23.24 23.57
N LYS A 466 -46.33 23.56 22.66
CA LYS A 466 -46.11 24.60 21.63
C LYS A 466 -45.88 25.98 22.27
N LYS A 467 -46.71 26.36 23.25
CA LYS A 467 -46.60 27.66 23.91
C LYS A 467 -45.30 27.80 24.72
N ASP A 468 -45.00 26.78 25.52
CA ASP A 468 -43.75 26.74 26.30
C ASP A 468 -42.52 26.70 25.36
N PHE A 469 -42.67 26.18 24.14
CA PHE A 469 -41.66 26.24 23.09
C PHE A 469 -41.48 27.67 22.54
N GLU A 470 -42.56 28.38 22.19
CA GLU A 470 -42.53 29.79 21.76
C GLU A 470 -41.90 30.71 22.83
N GLU A 471 -42.04 30.35 24.10
CA GLU A 471 -41.46 31.06 25.25
C GLU A 471 -40.03 30.59 25.62
N GLY A 472 -39.47 29.59 24.93
CA GLY A 472 -38.11 29.07 25.15
C GLY A 472 -37.93 28.25 26.44
N LYS A 473 -39.02 27.75 27.04
CA LYS A 473 -39.05 27.07 28.34
C LYS A 473 -39.06 25.54 28.25
N LEU A 474 -39.12 24.96 27.05
CA LEU A 474 -39.27 23.52 26.87
C LEU A 474 -38.01 22.72 27.21
N THR A 475 -38.16 21.70 28.06
CA THR A 475 -37.10 20.74 28.38
C THR A 475 -37.09 19.55 27.40
N LYS A 476 -35.94 18.85 27.29
CA LYS A 476 -35.83 17.64 26.45
C LYS A 476 -36.85 16.55 26.81
N GLN A 477 -37.15 16.38 28.10
CA GLN A 477 -38.15 15.41 28.56
C GLN A 477 -39.57 15.80 28.11
N GLU A 478 -39.89 17.10 28.12
CA GLU A 478 -41.17 17.61 27.64
C GLU A 478 -41.31 17.49 26.12
N ILE A 479 -40.23 17.70 25.36
CA ILE A 479 -40.18 17.47 23.90
C ILE A 479 -40.50 16.00 23.58
N ASP A 480 -39.82 15.06 24.23
CA ASP A 480 -40.03 13.63 23.98
C ASP A 480 -41.46 13.19 24.35
N LYS A 481 -41.99 13.72 25.46
CA LYS A 481 -43.38 13.49 25.86
C LYS A 481 -44.35 14.04 24.82
N ALA A 482 -44.17 15.29 24.40
CA ALA A 482 -45.04 15.95 23.40
C ALA A 482 -45.04 15.19 22.07
N ARG A 483 -43.89 14.67 21.60
CA ARG A 483 -43.81 13.84 20.39
C ARG A 483 -44.57 12.53 20.51
N ARG A 484 -44.44 11.82 21.64
CA ARG A 484 -45.14 10.55 21.87
C ARG A 484 -46.65 10.76 21.92
N GLU A 485 -47.11 11.74 22.69
CA GLU A 485 -48.53 12.10 22.81
C GLU A 485 -49.10 12.56 21.46
N SER A 486 -48.32 13.34 20.70
CA SER A 486 -48.71 13.79 19.36
C SER A 486 -48.87 12.63 18.38
N SER A 487 -47.95 11.67 18.40
CA SER A 487 -48.01 10.49 17.53
C SER A 487 -49.20 9.59 17.87
N GLU A 488 -49.48 9.39 19.17
CA GLU A 488 -50.65 8.63 19.63
C GLU A 488 -51.97 9.32 19.23
N LEU A 489 -52.06 10.63 19.47
CA LEU A 489 -53.24 11.42 19.11
C LEU A 489 -53.47 11.40 17.59
N LEU A 490 -52.45 11.71 16.79
CA LEU A 490 -52.56 11.74 15.34
C LEU A 490 -53.00 10.39 14.77
N ARG A 491 -52.43 9.28 15.25
CA ARG A 491 -52.84 7.92 14.84
C ARG A 491 -54.33 7.69 15.12
N TYR A 492 -54.80 8.09 16.30
CA TYR A 492 -56.21 7.95 16.66
C TYR A 492 -57.12 8.84 15.80
N LEU A 493 -56.72 10.08 15.53
CA LEU A 493 -57.49 11.00 14.68
C LEU A 493 -57.63 10.44 13.25
N ILE A 494 -56.53 9.92 12.67
CA ILE A 494 -56.55 9.27 11.36
C ILE A 494 -57.49 8.07 11.36
N GLU A 495 -57.38 7.20 12.36
CA GLU A 495 -58.23 6.03 12.49
C GLU A 495 -59.71 6.42 12.66
N TYR A 496 -60.00 7.48 13.40
CA TYR A 496 -61.36 8.03 13.54
C TYR A 496 -61.91 8.48 12.18
N VAL A 497 -61.14 9.25 11.41
CA VAL A 497 -61.53 9.68 10.05
C VAL A 497 -61.83 8.48 9.17
N GLN A 498 -60.95 7.47 9.17
CA GLN A 498 -61.13 6.25 8.37
C GLN A 498 -62.38 5.47 8.77
N ARG A 499 -62.59 5.22 10.06
CA ARG A 499 -63.78 4.52 10.57
C ARG A 499 -65.07 5.28 10.26
N LYS A 500 -65.06 6.61 10.39
CA LYS A 500 -66.22 7.46 10.08
C LYS A 500 -66.56 7.40 8.59
N ARG A 501 -65.56 7.55 7.70
CA ARG A 501 -65.75 7.43 6.26
C ARG A 501 -66.25 6.04 5.87
N ALA A 502 -65.69 4.98 6.44
CA ALA A 502 -66.16 3.61 6.20
C ALA A 502 -67.63 3.42 6.57
N ARG A 503 -68.07 3.93 7.73
CA ARG A 503 -69.48 3.87 8.16
C ARG A 503 -70.42 4.66 7.25
N GLU A 504 -70.03 5.85 6.82
CA GLU A 504 -70.85 6.63 5.87
C GLU A 504 -70.89 5.96 4.49
N LEU A 505 -69.81 5.30 4.08
CA LEU A 505 -69.75 4.52 2.84
C LEU A 505 -70.66 3.30 2.90
N GLU A 506 -70.68 2.56 4.01
CA GLU A 506 -71.62 1.43 4.17
C GLU A 506 -73.08 1.88 4.08
N LYS A 507 -73.45 3.03 4.65
CA LYS A 507 -74.82 3.58 4.53
C LYS A 507 -75.20 3.96 3.09
N ALA A 508 -74.20 4.24 2.25
CA ALA A 508 -74.39 4.59 0.84
C ALA A 508 -74.43 3.34 -0.07
N ARG A 509 -74.11 2.16 0.46
CA ARG A 509 -74.11 0.88 -0.28
C ARG A 509 -75.43 0.15 -0.13
N LEU A 510 -75.98 -0.29 -1.26
CA LEU A 510 -77.12 -1.18 -1.35
C LEU A 510 -76.64 -2.53 -1.87
N ARG A 511 -76.81 -3.57 -1.07
CA ARG A 511 -76.60 -4.95 -1.55
C ARG A 511 -77.90 -5.47 -2.14
N ILE A 512 -77.82 -5.99 -3.36
CA ILE A 512 -78.98 -6.46 -4.12
C ILE A 512 -78.77 -7.92 -4.45
N LYS A 513 -79.68 -8.79 -4.01
CA LYS A 513 -79.71 -10.19 -4.43
C LYS A 513 -80.70 -10.34 -5.58
N TYR A 514 -80.28 -10.99 -6.65
CA TYR A 514 -81.15 -11.29 -7.79
C TYR A 514 -80.78 -12.66 -8.35
N GLY A 515 -81.75 -13.57 -8.40
CA GLY A 515 -81.49 -15.00 -8.61
C GLY A 515 -80.51 -15.55 -7.56
N ASN A 516 -79.39 -16.13 -8.02
CA ASN A 516 -78.31 -16.68 -7.17
C ASN A 516 -77.09 -15.75 -7.06
N ARG A 517 -77.17 -14.49 -7.50
CA ARG A 517 -76.05 -13.54 -7.49
C ARG A 517 -76.31 -12.37 -6.54
N PHE A 518 -75.21 -11.79 -6.07
CA PHE A 518 -75.23 -10.55 -5.30
C PHE A 518 -74.60 -9.42 -6.13
N GLY A 519 -75.35 -8.35 -6.30
CA GLY A 519 -74.87 -7.07 -6.81
C GLY A 519 -74.72 -6.04 -5.70
N GLU A 520 -73.96 -4.99 -5.99
CA GLU A 520 -73.77 -3.84 -5.11
C GLU A 520 -74.06 -2.55 -5.89
N VAL A 521 -74.79 -1.63 -5.27
CA VAL A 521 -75.00 -0.28 -5.78
C VAL A 521 -74.53 0.73 -4.75
N ILE A 522 -73.63 1.62 -5.15
CA ILE A 522 -73.09 2.68 -4.30
C ILE A 522 -73.70 3.99 -4.75
N LEU A 523 -74.52 4.60 -3.89
CA LEU A 523 -75.21 5.86 -4.18
C LEU A 523 -74.40 7.06 -3.66
N LEU A 524 -73.89 7.88 -4.57
CA LEU A 524 -73.24 9.17 -4.27
C LEU A 524 -74.23 10.33 -4.50
N GLU A 525 -73.78 11.58 -4.37
CA GLU A 525 -74.67 12.76 -4.52
C GLU A 525 -75.28 12.89 -5.93
N ASP A 526 -74.47 12.75 -6.99
CA ASP A 526 -74.88 12.96 -8.39
C ASP A 526 -74.67 11.74 -9.30
N LYS A 527 -74.08 10.67 -8.76
CA LYS A 527 -73.71 9.45 -9.49
C LYS A 527 -73.98 8.21 -8.65
N ALA A 528 -74.27 7.09 -9.32
CA ALA A 528 -74.36 5.77 -8.73
C ALA A 528 -73.38 4.83 -9.42
N TYR A 529 -72.69 4.01 -8.65
CA TYR A 529 -71.90 2.90 -9.16
C TYR A 529 -72.68 1.60 -8.99
N VAL A 530 -72.63 0.73 -9.98
CA VAL A 530 -73.40 -0.51 -10.06
C VAL A 530 -72.43 -1.64 -10.39
N ILE A 531 -72.34 -2.62 -9.51
CA ILE A 531 -71.59 -3.85 -9.68
C ILE A 531 -72.62 -4.98 -9.72
N ARG A 532 -72.73 -5.67 -10.86
CA ARG A 532 -73.76 -6.69 -11.03
C ARG A 532 -73.46 -7.98 -10.29
N ASP A 533 -72.20 -8.37 -10.21
CA ASP A 533 -71.78 -9.61 -9.54
C ASP A 533 -70.54 -9.33 -8.71
N ILE A 534 -70.71 -9.28 -7.39
CA ILE A 534 -69.61 -9.00 -6.45
C ILE A 534 -68.70 -10.21 -6.25
N ASP A 535 -69.13 -11.41 -6.63
CA ASP A 535 -68.39 -12.67 -6.49
C ASP A 535 -67.64 -13.06 -7.77
N ALA A 536 -67.79 -12.28 -8.86
CA ALA A 536 -67.07 -12.49 -10.10
C ALA A 536 -65.56 -12.26 -9.94
N LYS A 537 -64.74 -13.07 -10.63
CA LYS A 537 -63.27 -12.93 -10.65
C LYS A 537 -62.82 -11.57 -11.17
N GLU A 538 -63.55 -11.02 -12.14
CA GLU A 538 -63.39 -9.65 -12.64
C GLU A 538 -64.73 -8.94 -12.48
N LYS A 539 -64.76 -7.91 -11.62
CA LYS A 539 -65.98 -7.16 -11.32
C LYS A 539 -66.25 -6.16 -12.44
N GLU A 540 -67.37 -6.33 -13.14
CA GLU A 540 -67.85 -5.30 -14.06
C GLU A 540 -68.44 -4.13 -13.26
N ILE A 541 -67.75 -3.00 -13.28
CA ILE A 541 -68.18 -1.76 -12.63
C ILE A 541 -68.85 -0.86 -13.68
N ASN A 542 -70.07 -0.45 -13.41
CA ASN A 542 -70.77 0.54 -14.21
C ASN A 542 -71.07 1.80 -13.38
N LYS A 543 -71.13 2.95 -14.04
CA LYS A 543 -71.59 4.21 -13.46
C LYS A 543 -72.84 4.72 -14.16
N ALA A 544 -73.70 5.40 -13.41
CA ALA A 544 -74.86 6.11 -13.94
C ALA A 544 -75.04 7.43 -13.21
N ARG A 545 -75.45 8.48 -13.94
CA ARG A 545 -75.84 9.76 -13.33
C ARG A 545 -77.18 9.63 -12.62
N ILE A 546 -77.28 10.16 -11.40
CA ILE A 546 -78.54 10.25 -10.65
C ILE A 546 -79.25 11.54 -11.08
N LYS A 547 -80.49 11.44 -11.56
CA LYS A 547 -81.32 12.62 -11.92
C LYS A 547 -82.03 13.18 -10.67
N GLU A 548 -82.57 14.39 -10.77
CA GLU A 548 -83.27 15.06 -9.65
C GLU A 548 -84.46 14.24 -9.10
N ASP A 549 -85.16 13.51 -9.97
CA ASP A 549 -86.25 12.59 -9.63
C ASP A 549 -85.77 11.30 -8.92
N GLY A 550 -84.46 11.05 -8.89
CA GLY A 550 -83.82 9.86 -8.32
C GLY A 550 -83.62 8.71 -9.32
N SER A 551 -84.02 8.85 -10.58
CA SER A 551 -83.80 7.82 -11.60
C SER A 551 -82.32 7.73 -11.99
N LEU A 552 -81.87 6.51 -12.31
CA LEU A 552 -80.52 6.28 -12.82
C LEU A 552 -80.52 6.43 -14.35
N GLY A 553 -79.55 7.19 -14.86
CA GLY A 553 -79.27 7.30 -16.29
C GLY A 553 -78.76 5.99 -16.92
N PRO A 554 -78.38 6.01 -18.21
CA PRO A 554 -77.77 4.84 -18.84
C PRO A 554 -76.49 4.41 -18.13
N LEU A 555 -76.24 3.10 -18.07
CA LEU A 555 -75.04 2.54 -17.47
C LEU A 555 -73.85 2.69 -18.43
N GLU A 556 -72.81 3.36 -17.96
CA GLU A 556 -71.52 3.48 -18.64
C GLU A 556 -70.50 2.57 -17.94
N LYS A 557 -69.51 2.05 -18.66
CA LYS A 557 -68.40 1.32 -18.02
C LYS A 557 -67.55 2.29 -17.18
N ALA A 558 -67.13 1.84 -16.02
CA ALA A 558 -66.22 2.56 -15.14
C ALA A 558 -65.07 1.64 -14.71
N THR A 559 -63.94 2.23 -14.34
CA THR A 559 -62.80 1.48 -13.80
C THR A 559 -62.82 1.47 -12.27
N GLU A 560 -62.07 0.55 -11.68
CA GLU A 560 -61.86 0.51 -10.23
C GLU A 560 -61.17 1.79 -9.74
N GLU A 561 -60.22 2.32 -10.50
CA GLU A 561 -59.54 3.60 -10.23
C GLU A 561 -60.50 4.79 -10.23
N GLU A 562 -61.45 4.84 -11.17
CA GLU A 562 -62.49 5.88 -11.19
C GLU A 562 -63.40 5.80 -9.95
N LEU A 563 -63.78 4.58 -9.55
CA LEU A 563 -64.58 4.35 -8.35
C LEU A 563 -63.80 4.79 -7.09
N GLU A 564 -62.56 4.36 -6.93
CA GLU A 564 -61.72 4.73 -5.77
C GLU A 564 -61.51 6.25 -5.68
N HIS A 565 -61.25 6.90 -6.82
CA HIS A 565 -61.11 8.36 -6.88
C HIS A 565 -62.39 9.08 -6.43
N ASP A 566 -63.55 8.66 -6.96
CA ASP A 566 -64.84 9.27 -6.61
C ASP A 566 -65.22 9.00 -5.14
N LEU A 567 -64.91 7.82 -4.60
CA LEU A 567 -65.08 7.51 -3.17
C LEU A 567 -64.18 8.33 -2.26
N ALA A 568 -63.00 8.75 -2.73
CA ALA A 568 -62.07 9.57 -1.97
C ALA A 568 -62.41 11.08 -2.01
N THR A 569 -63.10 11.55 -3.06
CA THR A 569 -63.27 12.98 -3.36
C THR A 569 -64.71 13.49 -3.22
N ILE A 570 -65.73 12.63 -3.43
CA ILE A 570 -67.14 13.03 -3.41
C ILE A 570 -67.69 12.99 -1.99
N LYS A 571 -68.55 13.96 -1.64
CA LYS A 571 -69.27 13.95 -0.35
C LYS A 571 -70.25 12.79 -0.32
N LEU A 572 -70.07 11.90 0.65
CA LEU A 572 -71.04 10.83 0.91
C LEU A 572 -72.34 11.46 1.43
N PRO A 573 -73.51 11.08 0.88
CA PRO A 573 -74.78 11.63 1.32
C PRO A 573 -75.07 11.25 2.77
N LYS A 574 -75.48 12.22 3.61
CA LYS A 574 -75.79 12.01 5.05
C LYS A 574 -76.87 10.94 5.29
N LYS A 575 -77.72 10.69 4.29
CA LYS A 575 -78.66 9.57 4.19
C LYS A 575 -78.83 9.23 2.71
N ALA A 576 -78.53 8.01 2.29
CA ALA A 576 -78.94 7.52 0.97
C ALA A 576 -80.46 7.32 0.99
N LEU A 577 -81.20 8.15 0.26
CA LEU A 577 -82.65 8.02 0.11
C LEU A 577 -82.95 7.28 -1.19
N ILE A 578 -83.58 6.11 -1.09
CA ILE A 578 -84.07 5.39 -2.26
C ILE A 578 -85.43 5.98 -2.63
N LYS A 579 -85.47 6.76 -3.71
CA LYS A 579 -86.74 7.24 -4.28
C LYS A 579 -87.40 6.13 -5.09
N GLU A 580 -88.71 6.23 -5.31
CA GLU A 580 -89.46 5.28 -6.15
C GLU A 580 -88.82 5.12 -7.54
N ALA A 581 -88.40 6.22 -8.17
CA ALA A 581 -87.69 6.21 -9.45
C ALA A 581 -86.32 5.51 -9.40
N THR A 582 -85.64 5.55 -8.25
CA THR A 582 -84.40 4.79 -8.01
C THR A 582 -84.70 3.30 -7.99
N PHE A 583 -85.74 2.89 -7.27
CA PHE A 583 -86.17 1.49 -7.19
C PHE A 583 -86.60 0.92 -8.55
N GLU A 584 -87.35 1.69 -9.35
CA GLU A 584 -87.70 1.31 -10.73
C GLU A 584 -86.47 1.23 -11.66
N SER A 585 -85.46 2.05 -11.41
CA SER A 585 -84.18 1.94 -12.13
C SER A 585 -83.42 0.67 -11.74
N LEU A 586 -83.42 0.30 -10.46
CA LEU A 586 -82.83 -0.96 -10.01
C LEU A 586 -83.55 -2.19 -10.61
N LYS A 587 -84.89 -2.17 -10.71
CA LYS A 587 -85.66 -3.23 -11.41
C LYS A 587 -85.26 -3.41 -12.87
N ARG A 588 -85.00 -2.31 -13.57
CA ARG A 588 -84.52 -2.35 -14.96
C ARG A 588 -83.12 -2.93 -15.09
N ILE A 589 -82.28 -2.74 -14.07
CA ILE A 589 -80.88 -3.16 -14.07
C ILE A 589 -80.72 -4.62 -13.61
N PHE A 590 -81.40 -5.02 -12.53
CA PHE A 590 -81.22 -6.29 -11.84
C PHE A 590 -82.38 -7.29 -12.06
N GLY A 591 -83.49 -6.86 -12.67
CA GLY A 591 -84.69 -7.68 -12.89
C GLY A 591 -85.79 -7.41 -11.85
N LYS A 592 -86.99 -7.94 -12.11
CA LYS A 592 -88.18 -7.69 -11.27
C LYS A 592 -88.14 -8.40 -9.91
N ASP A 593 -87.36 -9.48 -9.80
CA ASP A 593 -87.27 -10.33 -8.61
C ASP A 593 -86.09 -9.93 -7.69
N LEU A 594 -85.67 -8.67 -7.71
CA LEU A 594 -84.57 -8.19 -6.89
C LEU A 594 -84.98 -8.08 -5.42
N GLU A 595 -84.09 -8.53 -4.53
CA GLU A 595 -84.21 -8.39 -3.08
C GLU A 595 -83.12 -7.42 -2.60
N ILE A 596 -83.50 -6.36 -1.87
CA ILE A 596 -82.51 -5.48 -1.23
C ILE A 596 -82.14 -6.08 0.12
N VAL A 597 -80.87 -6.39 0.31
CA VAL A 597 -80.33 -6.90 1.56
C VAL A 597 -80.05 -5.71 2.47
N LEU A 598 -80.81 -5.62 3.56
CA LEU A 598 -80.57 -4.63 4.62
C LEU A 598 -79.54 -5.22 5.60
N GLY A 599 -78.44 -4.50 5.81
CA GLY A 599 -77.35 -4.83 6.74
C GLY A 599 -77.44 -4.05 8.04
#